data_AF-A0A843HSV4-F1
#
_entry.id   AF-A0A843HSV4-F1
#
_cell.length_a   1.000
_cell.length_b   1.000
_cell.length_c   1.000
_cell.angle_alpha   90.00
_cell.angle_beta   90.00
_cell.angle_gamma   90.00
#
_symmetry.space_group_name_H-M   'P 1'
#
loop_
_entity.id
_entity.type
_entity.pdbx_description
1 polymer ?
#
loop_
_entity_poly.entity_id
_entity_poly.type
_entity_poly.pdbx_seq_one_letter_code
_entity_poly.pdbx_strand_id
1 'polypeptide(L)'
;MAISLNIYDPKDKKKVVKVHEVEGYDLMLGTIEDFMDIIDMDKLDDDKEVAKMVIKSYKQLKPLIMDIFPELTSEELKNIKVAELIRIVPQIGSSIMESLNIVKNSKN
;
A
#
# COMPACT_ATOMS: atom_id res chain seq x y z
N MET A 1 1.71 -10.90 6.74
CA MET A 1 2.81 -10.66 5.76
C MET A 1 3.47 -9.32 6.08
N ALA A 2 4.78 -9.16 5.87
CA ALA A 2 5.43 -7.84 6.03
C ALA A 2 5.44 -7.08 4.70
N ILE A 3 5.01 -5.82 4.72
CA ILE A 3 4.96 -4.95 3.54
C ILE A 3 6.11 -3.95 3.67
N SER A 4 6.98 -3.92 2.66
CA SER A 4 8.15 -3.03 2.66
C SER A 4 8.08 -2.02 1.51
N LEU A 5 8.45 -0.78 1.81
CA LEU A 5 8.51 0.35 0.90
C LEU A 5 9.92 0.94 0.87
N ASN A 6 10.53 0.94 -0.31
CA ASN A 6 11.89 1.48 -0.50
C ASN A 6 11.87 2.97 -0.85
N ILE A 7 12.71 3.73 -0.16
CA ILE A 7 12.99 5.14 -0.45
C ILE A 7 14.33 5.23 -1.17
N TYR A 8 14.38 5.96 -2.28
CA TYR A 8 15.55 6.06 -3.13
C TYR A 8 16.27 7.41 -2.98
N ASP A 9 17.57 7.43 -3.29
CA ASP A 9 18.33 8.67 -3.34
C ASP A 9 17.83 9.56 -4.50
N PRO A 10 17.50 10.85 -4.26
CA PRO A 10 17.07 11.76 -5.32
C PRO A 10 18.12 11.94 -6.44
N LYS A 11 19.42 11.83 -6.08
CA LYS A 11 20.56 11.97 -7.00
C LYS A 11 20.92 10.64 -7.65
N ASP A 12 20.74 9.53 -6.95
CA ASP A 12 20.94 8.17 -7.47
C ASP A 12 19.70 7.30 -7.29
N LYS A 13 18.80 7.33 -8.27
CA LYS A 13 17.51 6.61 -8.27
C LYS A 13 17.64 5.07 -8.20
N LYS A 14 18.84 4.51 -8.24
CA LYS A 14 19.09 3.08 -8.05
C LYS A 14 19.46 2.75 -6.60
N LYS A 15 19.95 3.72 -5.84
CA LYS A 15 20.37 3.54 -4.45
C LYS A 15 19.18 3.68 -3.51
N VAL A 16 18.89 2.62 -2.76
CA VAL A 16 17.94 2.67 -1.64
C VAL A 16 18.65 3.33 -0.45
N VAL A 17 18.01 4.34 0.14
CA VAL A 17 18.54 5.08 1.29
C VAL A 17 17.81 4.73 2.59
N LYS A 18 16.57 4.24 2.49
CA LYS A 18 15.75 3.84 3.63
C LYS A 18 14.70 2.82 3.18
N VAL A 19 14.31 1.93 4.07
CA VAL A 19 13.22 0.98 3.87
C VAL A 19 12.27 1.14 5.04
N HIS A 20 11.00 1.36 4.75
CA HIS A 20 9.92 1.34 5.73
C HIS A 20 9.24 -0.01 5.64
N GLU A 21 9.11 -0.71 6.76
CA GLU A 21 8.50 -2.03 6.84
C GLU A 21 7.39 -2.03 7.87
N VAL A 22 6.25 -2.64 7.52
CA VAL A 22 5.10 -2.76 8.40
C VAL A 22 4.61 -4.20 8.42
N GLU A 23 4.27 -4.70 9.60
CA GLU A 23 3.71 -6.02 9.76
C GLU A 23 2.20 -5.97 9.53
N GLY A 24 1.75 -6.66 8.48
CA GLY A 24 0.37 -6.61 8.02
C GLY A 24 -0.57 -7.39 8.92
N TYR A 25 -0.98 -6.79 10.04
CA TYR A 25 -2.18 -7.13 10.81
C TYR A 25 -2.79 -5.93 11.59
N ASP A 26 -2.07 -4.80 11.72
CA ASP A 26 -2.55 -3.61 12.47
C ASP A 26 -3.12 -2.49 11.58
N LEU A 27 -3.85 -2.83 10.51
CA LEU A 27 -4.58 -1.83 9.74
C LEU A 27 -5.88 -1.44 10.46
N MET A 28 -6.07 -0.14 10.71
CA MET A 28 -7.33 0.37 11.27
C MET A 28 -8.47 0.18 10.28
N LEU A 29 -9.67 -0.14 10.78
CA LEU A 29 -10.85 -0.37 9.93
C LEU A 29 -11.15 0.82 9.00
N GLY A 30 -10.96 2.06 9.46
CA GLY A 30 -11.14 3.24 8.61
C GLY A 30 -10.20 3.26 7.41
N THR A 31 -8.93 2.90 7.60
CA THR A 31 -7.95 2.77 6.51
C THR A 31 -8.33 1.64 5.54
N ILE A 32 -8.93 0.57 6.04
CA ILE A 32 -9.45 -0.54 5.23
C ILE A 32 -10.64 -0.08 4.38
N GLU A 33 -11.61 0.61 4.98
CA GLU A 33 -12.78 1.18 4.28
C GLU A 33 -12.35 2.15 3.19
N ASP A 34 -11.50 3.11 3.53
CA ASP A 34 -10.97 4.08 2.57
C ASP A 34 -10.22 3.38 1.41
N PHE A 35 -9.45 2.33 1.69
CA PHE A 35 -8.74 1.59 0.65
C PHE A 35 -9.70 0.87 -0.29
N MET A 36 -10.72 0.19 0.24
CA MET A 36 -11.74 -0.50 -0.56
C MET A 36 -12.58 0.48 -1.40
N ASP A 37 -12.80 1.70 -0.92
CA ASP A 37 -13.52 2.73 -1.66
C ASP A 37 -12.72 3.28 -2.85
N ILE A 38 -11.38 3.20 -2.78
CA ILE A 38 -10.47 3.76 -3.77
C ILE A 38 -10.00 2.72 -4.80
N ILE A 39 -9.83 1.46 -4.36
CA ILE A 39 -9.20 0.39 -5.13
C ILE A 39 -10.20 -0.69 -5.50
N ASP A 40 -10.21 -1.06 -6.78
CA ASP A 40 -10.97 -2.19 -7.28
C ASP A 40 -10.26 -3.49 -6.89
N MET A 41 -10.72 -4.08 -5.79
CA MET A 41 -10.15 -5.29 -5.19
C MET A 41 -10.19 -6.51 -6.14
N ASP A 42 -11.10 -6.51 -7.11
CA ASP A 42 -11.26 -7.60 -8.09
C ASP A 42 -10.19 -7.56 -9.19
N LYS A 43 -9.42 -6.46 -9.31
CA LYS A 43 -8.40 -6.26 -10.35
C LYS A 43 -6.97 -6.24 -9.80
N LEU A 44 -6.77 -6.71 -8.58
CA LEU A 44 -5.45 -6.71 -7.93
C LEU A 44 -4.48 -7.77 -8.48
N ASP A 45 -4.96 -8.68 -9.32
CA ASP A 45 -4.18 -9.73 -9.98
C ASP A 45 -3.57 -9.29 -11.33
N ASP A 46 -4.03 -8.17 -11.92
CA ASP A 46 -3.50 -7.60 -13.16
C ASP A 46 -2.62 -6.37 -12.89
N ASP A 47 -1.31 -6.54 -13.02
CA ASP A 47 -0.29 -5.48 -12.86
C ASP A 47 -0.61 -4.20 -13.67
N LYS A 48 -1.21 -4.31 -14.85
CA LYS A 48 -1.56 -3.14 -15.68
C LYS A 48 -2.75 -2.39 -15.11
N GLU A 49 -3.76 -3.10 -14.61
CA GLU A 49 -4.91 -2.48 -13.97
C GLU A 49 -4.51 -1.86 -12.63
N VAL A 50 -3.68 -2.56 -11.84
CA VAL A 50 -3.07 -2.01 -10.62
C VAL A 50 -2.29 -0.73 -10.93
N ALA A 51 -1.45 -0.72 -11.97
CA ALA A 51 -0.73 0.49 -12.38
C ALA A 51 -1.67 1.65 -12.75
N LYS A 52 -2.76 1.38 -13.48
CA LYS A 52 -3.77 2.40 -13.81
C LYS A 52 -4.46 2.92 -12.55
N MET A 53 -4.84 2.04 -11.62
CA MET A 53 -5.46 2.41 -10.35
C MET A 53 -4.53 3.27 -9.51
N VAL A 54 -3.27 2.85 -9.35
CA VAL A 54 -2.24 3.62 -8.64
C VAL A 54 -2.12 5.03 -9.22
N ILE A 55 -2.04 5.18 -10.54
CA ILE A 55 -1.86 6.49 -11.18
C ILE A 55 -3.12 7.36 -11.04
N LYS A 56 -4.31 6.79 -11.27
CA LYS A 56 -5.59 7.53 -11.20
C LYS A 56 -5.92 7.96 -9.77
N SER A 57 -5.72 7.04 -8.84
CA SER A 57 -6.10 7.19 -7.43
C SER A 57 -4.96 7.65 -6.55
N TYR A 58 -3.77 7.97 -7.10
CA TYR A 58 -2.58 8.34 -6.32
C TYR A 58 -2.84 9.42 -5.27
N LYS A 59 -3.63 10.45 -5.61
CA LYS A 59 -3.96 11.54 -4.68
C LYS A 59 -4.71 11.07 -3.44
N GLN A 60 -5.56 10.05 -3.61
CA GLN A 60 -6.38 9.46 -2.54
C GLN A 60 -5.62 8.33 -1.83
N LEU A 61 -4.78 7.58 -2.54
CA LEU A 61 -3.89 6.57 -1.97
C LEU A 61 -2.78 7.17 -1.12
N LYS A 62 -2.33 8.39 -1.45
CA LYS A 62 -1.26 9.08 -0.72
C LYS A 62 -1.49 9.13 0.80
N PRO A 63 -2.62 9.65 1.33
CA PRO A 63 -2.87 9.65 2.76
C PRO A 63 -2.90 8.23 3.34
N LEU A 64 -3.52 7.26 2.64
CA LEU A 64 -3.56 5.88 3.10
C LEU A 64 -2.17 5.24 3.21
N ILE A 65 -1.30 5.47 2.23
CA ILE A 65 0.08 4.97 2.30
C ILE A 65 0.80 5.61 3.49
N MET A 66 0.56 6.90 3.76
CA MET A 66 1.14 7.55 4.93
C MET A 66 0.55 7.05 6.27
N ASP A 67 -0.73 6.66 6.29
CA ASP A 67 -1.36 6.07 7.47
C ASP A 67 -0.88 4.64 7.72
N ILE A 68 -0.66 3.87 6.65
CA ILE A 68 -0.09 2.51 6.72
C ILE A 68 1.36 2.57 7.18
N PHE A 69 2.14 3.53 6.68
CA PHE A 69 3.54 3.74 7.03
C PHE A 69 3.69 5.04 7.85
N PRO A 70 3.37 5.04 9.16
CA PRO A 70 3.35 6.27 9.97
C PRO A 70 4.72 6.97 10.07
N GLU A 71 5.81 6.24 9.86
CA GLU A 71 7.17 6.80 9.82
C GLU A 71 7.54 7.44 8.47
N LEU A 72 6.69 7.28 7.44
CA LEU A 72 6.91 7.80 6.11
C LEU A 72 6.58 9.29 6.03
N THR A 73 7.57 10.09 5.66
CA THR A 73 7.36 11.52 5.44
C THR A 73 6.87 11.82 4.02
N SER A 74 6.19 12.96 3.85
CA SER A 74 5.79 13.45 2.52
C SER A 74 6.96 13.71 1.57
N GLU A 75 8.17 13.95 2.08
CA GLU A 75 9.37 14.10 1.26
C GLU A 75 9.91 12.75 0.80
N GLU A 76 9.97 11.77 1.70
CA GLU A 76 10.35 10.38 1.36
C GLU A 76 9.38 9.78 0.34
N LEU A 77 8.09 10.05 0.48
CA LEU A 77 7.07 9.60 -0.48
C LEU A 77 7.33 10.08 -1.91
N LYS A 78 7.94 11.26 -2.11
CA LYS A 78 8.30 11.75 -3.46
C LYS A 78 9.46 10.98 -4.08
N ASN A 79 10.23 10.27 -3.26
CA ASN A 79 11.43 9.54 -3.66
C ASN A 79 11.20 8.02 -3.73
N ILE A 80 9.95 7.57 -3.73
CA ILE A 80 9.60 6.19 -4.04
C ILE A 80 9.44 6.01 -5.54
N LYS A 81 9.59 4.77 -6.02
CA LYS A 81 9.24 4.44 -7.40
C LYS A 81 7.77 4.07 -7.48
N VAL A 82 7.12 4.43 -8.57
CA VAL A 82 5.74 3.97 -8.88
C VAL A 82 5.66 2.43 -8.90
N ALA A 83 6.75 1.75 -9.31
CA ALA A 83 6.85 0.30 -9.25
C ALA A 83 6.73 -0.27 -7.82
N GLU A 84 7.17 0.47 -6.79
CA GLU A 84 6.95 0.06 -5.40
C GLU A 84 5.47 0.11 -5.08
N LEU A 85 4.76 1.18 -5.48
CA LEU A 85 3.31 1.30 -5.29
C LEU A 85 2.53 0.18 -5.97
N ILE A 86 2.88 -0.13 -7.21
CA ILE A 86 2.28 -1.24 -7.97
C ILE A 86 2.51 -2.58 -7.24
N ARG A 87 3.67 -2.74 -6.58
CA ARG A 87 3.98 -3.94 -5.80
C ARG A 87 3.21 -4.01 -4.48
N ILE A 88 3.07 -2.90 -3.76
CA ILE A 88 2.48 -2.89 -2.41
C ILE A 88 0.95 -2.85 -2.42
N VAL A 89 0.31 -2.23 -3.42
CA VAL A 89 -1.16 -2.11 -3.46
C VAL A 89 -1.85 -3.48 -3.44
N PRO A 90 -1.45 -4.48 -4.25
CA PRO A 90 -1.99 -5.83 -4.16
C PRO A 90 -1.73 -6.49 -2.81
N GLN A 91 -0.56 -6.27 -2.19
CA GLN A 91 -0.23 -6.83 -0.88
C GLN A 91 -1.13 -6.28 0.24
N ILE A 92 -1.40 -4.97 0.19
CA ILE A 92 -2.35 -4.32 1.11
C ILE A 92 -3.75 -4.90 0.89
N GLY A 93 -4.19 -4.99 -0.36
CA GLY A 93 -5.51 -5.54 -0.69
C GLY A 93 -5.67 -7.01 -0.26
N SER A 94 -4.66 -7.86 -0.48
CA SER A 94 -4.66 -9.24 0.01
C SER A 94 -4.70 -9.31 1.54
N SER A 95 -3.94 -8.45 2.23
CA SER A 95 -3.94 -8.39 3.70
C SER A 95 -5.30 -7.96 4.25
N ILE A 96 -6.00 -7.05 3.56
CA ILE A 96 -7.38 -6.65 3.87
C ILE A 96 -8.33 -7.84 3.69
N MET A 97 -8.27 -8.55 2.56
CA MET A 97 -9.12 -9.72 2.30
C MET A 97 -8.90 -10.82 3.35
N GLU A 98 -7.65 -11.07 3.74
CA GLU A 98 -7.30 -12.01 4.81
C GLU A 98 -7.91 -11.57 6.15
N SER A 99 -7.74 -10.31 6.52
CA SER A 99 -8.28 -9.74 7.77
C SER A 99 -9.80 -9.85 7.82
N LEU A 100 -10.50 -9.58 6.72
CA LEU A 100 -11.96 -9.72 6.62
C LEU A 100 -12.42 -11.18 6.72
N ASN A 101 -11.69 -12.12 6.10
CA ASN A 101 -11.98 -13.55 6.23
C ASN A 101 -11.73 -14.07 7.66
N ILE A 102 -10.72 -13.56 8.35
CA ILE A 102 -10.46 -13.88 9.76
C ILE A 102 -11.62 -13.38 10.63
N VAL A 103 -12.09 -12.14 10.42
CA VAL A 103 -13.27 -11.60 11.13
C VAL A 103 -14.52 -12.44 10.85
N LYS A 104 -14.69 -12.94 9.62
CA LYS A 104 -15.81 -13.80 9.24
C LYS A 104 -15.78 -15.18 9.91
N ASN A 105 -14.60 -15.76 10.09
CA ASN A 105 -14.41 -17.05 10.79
C ASN A 105 -14.39 -16.92 12.33
N SER A 106 -14.07 -15.75 12.88
CA SER A 106 -14.05 -15.53 14.34
C SER A 106 -15.44 -15.33 14.97
N LYS A 107 -16.51 -15.27 14.17
CA LYS A 107 -17.90 -15.07 14.63
C LYS A 107 -18.77 -16.34 14.63
N ASN A 108 -18.18 -17.53 14.48
CA ASN A 108 -18.88 -18.82 14.65
C ASN A 108 -18.39 -19.57 15.88
#